data_AF-A0A3B9HIX5-F1
#
_entry.id   AF-A0A3B9HIX5-F1
#
_cell.length_a   1.000
_cell.length_b   1.000
_cell.length_c   1.000
_cell.angle_alpha   90.00
_cell.angle_beta   90.00
_cell.angle_gamma   90.00
#
_symmetry.space_group_name_H-M   'P 1'
#
loop_
_entity.id
_entity.type
_entity.pdbx_description
1 polymer ?
#
loop_
_entity_poly.entity_id
_entity_poly.type
_entity_poly.pdbx_seq_one_letter_code
_entity_poly.pdbx_strand_id
1 'polypeptide(L)'
;MIMVIGSLNANPADREISREDIRSVQLIHPNREISEVSFFHSWGELGMSSMAVHPDDKMKLYFATSSQVFLFNLHANEQTDLQIPNLTDVHEISMVGDELWISNTKHDEIVAYHIRENRVSRRIDLSDFASSTPEEGEGGEGVEVVDKFHCNLIFQGYDGHLYILVHHTSGRQLIKRIAQKFIKSQGNGGVVNIDTKKRYPLNFKAPHSVRRINGEYWVFDSGHFELKVFDQQWKLKKSINTKGFGRGGEYQPETGLYYAGVSATRKRYLGLFPGGDSVPNMVQVVKAADYKIEETIMIPNIEQINNVYCIDNDVANKLLQMV
;
A
#
# COMPACT_ATOMS: atom_id res chain seq x y z
N MET A 1 16.32 -1.13 -11.53
CA MET A 1 15.17 -0.41 -12.14
C MET A 1 14.12 -0.12 -11.09
N ILE A 2 13.16 0.77 -11.38
CA ILE A 2 12.01 1.02 -10.49
C ILE A 2 10.77 0.37 -11.09
N MET A 3 10.09 -0.47 -10.34
CA MET A 3 8.82 -1.08 -10.73
C MET A 3 7.66 -0.31 -10.10
N VAL A 4 6.66 0.02 -10.91
CA VAL A 4 5.39 0.61 -10.45
C VAL A 4 4.31 -0.43 -10.63
N ILE A 5 3.53 -0.65 -9.57
CA ILE A 5 2.29 -1.44 -9.61
C ILE A 5 1.12 -0.48 -9.51
N GLY A 6 0.19 -0.57 -10.45
CA GLY A 6 -1.02 0.23 -10.49
C GLY A 6 -2.24 -0.56 -10.95
N SER A 7 -3.41 0.06 -10.80
CA SER A 7 -4.70 -0.55 -11.11
C SER A 7 -5.72 0.50 -11.58
N LEU A 8 -6.92 0.02 -11.92
CA LEU A 8 -8.13 0.84 -11.93
C LEU A 8 -8.42 1.38 -10.52
N ASN A 9 -9.17 2.48 -10.47
CA ASN A 9 -9.85 2.90 -9.27
C ASN A 9 -10.88 1.85 -8.84
N ALA A 10 -10.89 1.54 -7.55
CA ALA A 10 -11.86 0.61 -6.97
C ALA A 10 -13.32 1.11 -7.15
N ASN A 11 -13.54 2.43 -7.09
CA ASN A 11 -14.86 3.00 -7.36
C ASN A 11 -15.06 3.23 -8.87
N PRO A 12 -16.05 2.57 -9.51
CA PRO A 12 -16.33 2.74 -10.94
C PRO A 12 -16.57 4.20 -11.36
N ALA A 13 -17.13 5.04 -10.47
CA ALA A 13 -17.41 6.44 -10.78
C ALA A 13 -16.16 7.32 -10.91
N ASP A 14 -14.99 6.86 -10.45
CA ASP A 14 -13.72 7.56 -10.63
C ASP A 14 -12.91 7.02 -11.82
N ARG A 15 -13.43 6.03 -12.56
CA ARG A 15 -12.70 5.43 -13.68
C ARG A 15 -12.78 6.31 -14.92
N GLU A 16 -11.66 6.43 -15.62
CA GLU A 16 -11.44 7.19 -16.85
C GLU A 16 -10.88 6.32 -17.98
N ILE A 17 -10.29 5.17 -17.66
CA ILE A 17 -9.79 4.19 -18.64
C ILE A 17 -10.44 2.82 -18.42
N SER A 18 -10.53 2.03 -19.48
CA SER A 18 -11.08 0.67 -19.40
C SER A 18 -10.04 -0.29 -18.82
N ARG A 19 -10.49 -1.49 -18.44
CA ARG A 19 -9.60 -2.50 -17.89
C ARG A 19 -8.55 -2.95 -18.92
N GLU A 20 -8.89 -3.06 -20.20
CA GLU A 20 -7.91 -3.45 -21.24
C GLU A 20 -6.80 -2.41 -21.47
N ASP A 21 -7.04 -1.15 -21.12
CA ASP A 21 -6.07 -0.06 -21.29
C ASP A 21 -5.12 0.11 -20.09
N ILE A 22 -5.32 -0.68 -19.03
CA ILE A 22 -4.48 -0.64 -17.83
C ILE A 22 -3.14 -1.35 -18.07
N ARG A 23 -2.07 -0.71 -17.65
CA ARG A 23 -0.70 -1.24 -17.63
C ARG A 23 -0.27 -1.45 -16.18
N SER A 24 -0.73 -2.55 -15.62
CA SER A 24 -0.71 -2.75 -14.17
C SER A 24 0.69 -2.88 -13.57
N VAL A 25 1.66 -3.38 -14.33
CA VAL A 25 3.06 -3.46 -13.92
C VAL A 25 3.91 -2.75 -14.98
N GLN A 26 4.66 -1.74 -14.54
CA GLN A 26 5.51 -0.91 -15.40
C GLN A 26 6.90 -0.79 -14.79
N LEU A 27 7.92 -0.65 -15.62
CA LEU A 27 9.31 -0.50 -15.25
C LEU A 27 9.84 0.84 -15.74
N ILE A 28 10.42 1.62 -14.82
CA ILE A 28 11.12 2.86 -15.10
C ILE A 28 12.60 2.55 -15.22
N HIS A 29 13.14 2.79 -16.41
CA HIS A 29 14.55 2.64 -16.74
C HIS A 29 15.39 3.79 -16.18
N PRO A 30 16.73 3.64 -16.10
CA PRO A 30 17.62 4.73 -15.65
C PRO A 30 17.49 6.01 -16.51
N ASN A 31 17.16 5.87 -17.79
CA ASN A 31 16.92 6.99 -18.72
C ASN A 31 15.50 7.60 -18.61
N ARG A 32 14.68 7.18 -17.64
CA ARG A 32 13.27 7.57 -17.43
C ARG A 32 12.28 7.06 -18.45
N GLU A 33 12.70 6.19 -19.37
CA GLU A 33 11.77 5.46 -20.22
C GLU A 33 10.92 4.50 -19.38
N ILE A 34 9.67 4.33 -19.77
CA ILE A 34 8.73 3.44 -19.10
C ILE A 34 8.39 2.30 -20.04
N SER A 35 8.62 1.06 -19.60
CA SER A 35 8.18 -0.14 -20.30
C SER A 35 7.08 -0.84 -19.51
N GLU A 36 6.05 -1.30 -20.19
CA GLU A 36 5.02 -2.15 -19.62
C GLU A 36 5.49 -3.61 -19.52
N VAL A 37 5.06 -4.32 -18.49
CA VAL A 37 5.22 -5.78 -18.38
C VAL A 37 3.91 -6.40 -18.85
N SER A 38 3.84 -6.68 -20.15
CA SER A 38 2.60 -7.04 -20.86
C SER A 38 1.91 -8.29 -20.30
N PHE A 39 2.69 -9.20 -19.74
CA PHE A 39 2.22 -10.40 -19.05
C PHE A 39 1.10 -10.11 -18.03
N PHE A 40 1.16 -8.97 -17.32
CA PHE A 40 0.18 -8.62 -16.27
C PHE A 40 -1.05 -7.86 -16.77
N HIS A 41 -1.21 -7.64 -18.08
CA HIS A 41 -2.31 -6.84 -18.62
C HIS A 41 -3.68 -7.42 -18.32
N SER A 42 -3.84 -8.74 -18.30
CA SER A 42 -5.13 -9.41 -18.06
C SER A 42 -5.34 -9.82 -16.60
N TRP A 43 -4.42 -9.48 -15.70
CA TRP A 43 -4.41 -10.01 -14.34
C TRP A 43 -5.23 -9.20 -13.34
N GLY A 44 -6.11 -9.87 -12.62
CA GLY A 44 -6.98 -9.25 -11.62
C GLY A 44 -8.05 -8.34 -12.22
N GLU A 45 -9.20 -8.27 -11.55
CA GLU A 45 -10.35 -7.46 -12.01
C GLU A 45 -9.99 -5.98 -12.17
N LEU A 46 -9.15 -5.45 -11.27
CA LEU A 46 -8.68 -4.06 -11.31
C LEU A 46 -7.23 -3.92 -11.79
N GLY A 47 -6.47 -5.02 -11.77
CA GLY A 47 -5.01 -5.04 -11.87
C GLY A 47 -4.37 -5.70 -10.65
N MET A 48 -3.05 -5.61 -10.58
CA MET A 48 -2.18 -6.03 -9.49
C MET A 48 -2.19 -5.00 -8.35
N SER A 49 -2.02 -5.46 -7.12
CA SER A 49 -2.01 -4.63 -5.90
C SER A 49 -0.60 -4.43 -5.36
N SER A 50 0.15 -5.51 -5.15
CA SER A 50 1.45 -5.48 -4.48
C SER A 50 2.33 -6.68 -4.85
N MET A 51 3.59 -6.63 -4.41
CA MET A 51 4.59 -7.67 -4.60
C MET A 51 5.42 -7.85 -3.33
N ALA A 52 5.93 -9.04 -3.10
CA ALA A 52 7.01 -9.31 -2.16
C ALA A 52 8.09 -10.18 -2.83
N VAL A 53 9.35 -10.01 -2.42
CA VAL A 53 10.48 -10.82 -2.92
C VAL A 53 10.73 -12.00 -1.97
N HIS A 54 11.01 -13.18 -2.51
CA HIS A 54 11.40 -14.33 -1.70
C HIS A 54 12.74 -14.05 -0.98
N PRO A 55 12.88 -14.40 0.31
CA PRO A 55 14.06 -14.02 1.10
C PRO A 55 15.36 -14.63 0.56
N ASP A 56 15.29 -15.88 0.09
CA ASP A 56 16.46 -16.63 -0.37
C ASP A 56 16.74 -16.54 -1.88
N ASP A 57 15.83 -15.96 -2.68
CA ASP A 57 15.95 -15.98 -4.15
C ASP A 57 15.21 -14.80 -4.80
N LYS A 58 15.96 -13.80 -5.26
CA LYS A 58 15.41 -12.59 -5.91
C LYS A 58 14.62 -12.85 -7.19
N MET A 59 14.77 -14.03 -7.81
CA MET A 59 14.00 -14.42 -9.00
C MET A 59 12.69 -15.10 -8.66
N LYS A 60 12.38 -15.27 -7.36
CA LYS A 60 11.08 -15.71 -6.88
C LYS A 60 10.33 -14.52 -6.32
N LEU A 61 9.23 -14.17 -7.00
CA LEU A 61 8.41 -13.01 -6.66
C LEU A 61 7.00 -13.46 -6.31
N TYR A 62 6.46 -12.91 -5.23
CA TYR A 62 5.06 -13.04 -4.90
C TYR A 62 4.35 -11.81 -5.43
N PHE A 63 3.28 -11.98 -6.19
CA PHE A 63 2.44 -10.89 -6.64
C PHE A 63 1.01 -11.10 -6.16
N ALA A 64 0.35 -10.02 -5.76
CA ALA A 64 -1.05 -10.03 -5.37
C ALA A 64 -1.93 -9.27 -6.37
N THR A 65 -3.14 -9.79 -6.58
CA THR A 65 -4.29 -9.03 -7.09
C THR A 65 -5.14 -8.59 -5.89
N SER A 66 -6.39 -8.17 -6.10
CA SER A 66 -7.33 -7.92 -5.01
C SER A 66 -7.82 -9.19 -4.30
N SER A 67 -7.63 -10.38 -4.86
CA SER A 67 -8.22 -11.64 -4.34
C SER A 67 -7.36 -12.88 -4.49
N GLN A 68 -6.18 -12.77 -5.11
CA GLN A 68 -5.28 -13.91 -5.34
C GLN A 68 -3.84 -13.50 -5.09
N VAL A 69 -3.01 -14.49 -4.74
CA VAL A 69 -1.56 -14.33 -4.59
C VAL A 69 -0.88 -15.44 -5.36
N PHE A 70 0.12 -15.06 -6.15
CA PHE A 70 0.84 -15.95 -7.03
C PHE A 70 2.33 -15.91 -6.72
N LEU A 71 2.97 -17.07 -6.75
CA LEU A 71 4.42 -17.19 -6.81
C LEU A 71 4.86 -17.27 -8.27
N PHE A 72 5.79 -16.41 -8.64
CA PHE A 72 6.47 -16.39 -9.93
C PHE A 72 7.91 -16.83 -9.76
N ASN A 73 8.30 -17.89 -10.44
CA ASN A 73 9.68 -18.34 -10.54
C ASN A 73 10.25 -17.92 -11.90
N LEU A 74 10.99 -16.81 -11.92
CA LEU A 74 11.53 -16.23 -13.15
C LEU A 74 12.69 -17.05 -13.74
N HIS A 75 13.30 -17.96 -12.97
CA HIS A 75 14.30 -18.90 -13.52
C HIS A 75 13.63 -19.91 -14.46
N ALA A 76 12.49 -20.45 -14.03
CA ALA A 76 11.75 -21.48 -14.76
C ALA A 76 10.66 -20.92 -15.69
N ASN A 77 10.38 -19.62 -15.60
CA ASN A 77 9.21 -18.97 -16.21
C ASN A 77 7.90 -19.67 -15.80
N GLU A 78 7.81 -20.02 -14.53
CA GLU A 78 6.66 -20.72 -13.94
C GLU A 78 5.89 -19.78 -13.01
N GLN A 79 4.58 -19.99 -12.97
CA GLN A 79 3.70 -19.31 -12.03
C GLN A 79 2.84 -20.32 -11.29
N THR A 80 2.57 -20.04 -10.02
CA THR A 80 1.72 -20.88 -9.17
C THR A 80 0.78 -19.99 -8.38
N ASP A 81 -0.52 -20.18 -8.54
CA ASP A 81 -1.50 -19.61 -7.61
C ASP A 81 -1.38 -20.33 -6.27
N LEU A 82 -1.19 -19.57 -5.19
CA LEU A 82 -1.03 -20.13 -3.85
C LEU A 82 -2.33 -20.71 -3.28
N GLN A 83 -3.48 -20.52 -3.95
CA GLN A 83 -4.80 -21.04 -3.59
C GLN A 83 -5.20 -20.68 -2.16
N ILE A 84 -4.85 -19.47 -1.71
CA ILE A 84 -5.19 -18.98 -0.37
C ILE A 84 -6.69 -18.63 -0.36
N PRO A 85 -7.53 -19.33 0.43
CA PRO A 85 -8.97 -19.14 0.36
C PRO A 85 -9.39 -17.77 0.91
N ASN A 86 -10.55 -17.28 0.49
CA ASN A 86 -11.23 -16.11 1.09
C ASN A 86 -10.41 -14.82 1.12
N LEU A 87 -9.49 -14.60 0.17
CA LEU A 87 -8.85 -13.31 0.00
C LEU A 87 -9.77 -12.35 -0.75
N THR A 88 -9.91 -11.12 -0.24
CA THR A 88 -10.72 -10.07 -0.85
C THR A 88 -10.22 -8.70 -0.42
N ASP A 89 -10.07 -7.79 -1.38
CA ASP A 89 -9.54 -6.45 -1.16
C ASP A 89 -8.13 -6.50 -0.55
N VAL A 90 -7.24 -7.28 -1.17
CA VAL A 90 -5.82 -7.34 -0.76
C VAL A 90 -5.10 -6.05 -1.17
N HIS A 91 -4.63 -5.30 -0.17
CA HIS A 91 -3.86 -4.07 -0.35
C HIS A 91 -2.35 -4.33 -0.56
N GLU A 92 -1.61 -4.64 0.50
CA GLU A 92 -0.16 -4.89 0.46
C GLU A 92 0.18 -6.26 1.03
N ILE A 93 1.07 -6.97 0.35
CA ILE A 93 1.73 -8.19 0.86
C ILE A 93 3.17 -7.86 1.29
N SER A 94 3.66 -8.52 2.32
CA SER A 94 5.03 -8.33 2.79
C SER A 94 5.67 -9.65 3.21
N MET A 95 6.98 -9.75 3.04
CA MET A 95 7.76 -10.90 3.49
C MET A 95 8.40 -10.59 4.85
N VAL A 96 8.15 -11.45 5.85
CA VAL A 96 8.85 -11.39 7.14
C VAL A 96 9.34 -12.80 7.49
N GLY A 97 10.65 -13.01 7.37
CA GLY A 97 11.23 -14.35 7.47
C GLY A 97 10.69 -15.26 6.37
N ASP A 98 10.17 -16.42 6.75
CA ASP A 98 9.55 -17.40 5.84
C ASP A 98 8.01 -17.23 5.72
N GLU A 99 7.45 -16.17 6.29
CA GLU A 99 6.02 -15.88 6.22
C GLU A 99 5.72 -14.72 5.26
N LEU A 100 4.88 -15.01 4.27
CA LEU A 100 4.23 -14.01 3.45
C LEU A 100 2.97 -13.52 4.17
N TRP A 101 2.97 -12.25 4.55
CA TRP A 101 1.87 -11.58 5.21
C TRP A 101 0.99 -10.85 4.21
N ILE A 102 -0.31 -10.98 4.38
CA ILE A 102 -1.33 -10.49 3.44
C ILE A 102 -2.37 -9.70 4.23
N SER A 103 -2.56 -8.43 3.89
CA SER A 103 -3.65 -7.61 4.43
C SER A 103 -4.97 -7.97 3.71
N ASN A 104 -5.89 -8.67 4.39
CA ASN A 104 -7.19 -9.08 3.85
C ASN A 104 -8.27 -8.07 4.24
N THR A 105 -8.18 -6.86 3.67
CA THR A 105 -8.81 -5.65 4.18
C THR A 105 -10.33 -5.70 4.22
N LYS A 106 -10.97 -6.45 3.30
CA LYS A 106 -12.43 -6.59 3.30
C LYS A 106 -12.96 -7.30 4.54
N HIS A 107 -12.18 -8.26 5.05
CA HIS A 107 -12.55 -9.13 6.16
C HIS A 107 -11.94 -8.67 7.51
N ASP A 108 -11.26 -7.52 7.53
CA ASP A 108 -10.53 -7.02 8.71
C ASP A 108 -9.65 -8.12 9.34
N GLU A 109 -8.88 -8.78 8.47
CA GLU A 109 -8.06 -9.94 8.79
C GLU A 109 -6.65 -9.73 8.24
N ILE A 110 -5.66 -10.32 8.90
CA ILE A 110 -4.33 -10.55 8.32
C ILE A 110 -4.06 -12.05 8.20
N VAL A 111 -3.46 -12.44 7.08
CA VAL A 111 -3.17 -13.85 6.76
C VAL A 111 -1.66 -14.02 6.68
N ALA A 112 -1.13 -15.04 7.35
CA ALA A 112 0.25 -15.47 7.17
C ALA A 112 0.28 -16.78 6.38
N TYR A 113 1.09 -16.79 5.33
CA TYR A 113 1.34 -17.95 4.49
C TYR A 113 2.79 -18.38 4.65
N HIS A 114 3.02 -19.60 5.11
CA HIS A 114 4.36 -20.14 5.31
C HIS A 114 4.90 -20.71 4.00
N ILE A 115 5.89 -20.03 3.42
CA ILE A 115 6.30 -20.27 2.02
C ILE A 115 6.96 -21.63 1.82
N ARG A 116 7.66 -22.15 2.83
CA ARG A 116 8.35 -23.45 2.77
C ARG A 116 7.41 -24.64 2.94
N GLU A 117 6.29 -24.42 3.62
CA GLU A 117 5.28 -25.46 3.86
C GLU A 117 4.10 -25.34 2.89
N ASN A 118 4.10 -24.31 2.04
CA ASN A 118 3.08 -24.05 1.03
C ASN A 118 1.65 -24.07 1.61
N ARG A 119 1.47 -23.44 2.78
CA ARG A 119 0.18 -23.41 3.48
C ARG A 119 -0.03 -22.12 4.28
N VAL A 120 -1.29 -21.79 4.54
CA VAL A 120 -1.67 -20.78 5.53
C VAL A 120 -1.25 -21.28 6.92
N SER A 121 -0.37 -20.54 7.59
CA SER A 121 0.06 -20.84 8.97
C SER A 121 -0.93 -20.28 9.99
N ARG A 122 -1.45 -19.08 9.73
CA ARG A 122 -2.39 -18.39 10.64
C ARG A 122 -3.25 -17.36 9.91
N ARG A 123 -4.42 -17.10 10.49
CA ARG A 123 -5.33 -16.00 10.19
C ARG A 123 -5.63 -15.29 11.50
N ILE A 124 -5.50 -13.97 11.52
CA ILE A 124 -5.72 -13.17 12.72
C ILE A 124 -6.83 -12.18 12.41
N ASP A 125 -7.93 -12.28 13.16
CA ASP A 125 -9.03 -11.33 13.13
C ASP A 125 -8.60 -10.05 13.85
N LEU A 126 -8.75 -8.90 13.19
CA LEU A 126 -8.30 -7.64 13.75
C LEU A 126 -9.24 -7.12 14.86
N SER A 127 -10.47 -7.63 14.95
CA SER A 127 -11.38 -7.29 16.06
C SER A 127 -10.79 -7.64 17.44
N ASP A 128 -9.85 -8.59 17.51
CA ASP A 128 -9.09 -8.96 18.73
C ASP A 128 -8.21 -7.82 19.29
N PHE A 129 -8.04 -6.73 18.53
CA PHE A 129 -7.29 -5.53 18.90
C PHE A 129 -8.19 -4.31 19.13
N ALA A 130 -9.51 -4.46 19.02
CA ALA A 130 -10.46 -3.35 19.10
C ALA A 130 -10.45 -2.69 20.50
N SER A 131 -10.68 -1.38 20.50
CA SER A 131 -10.88 -0.60 21.73
C SER A 131 -12.22 -0.92 22.35
N SER A 132 -12.25 -1.11 23.67
CA SER A 132 -13.48 -1.01 24.44
C SER A 132 -13.87 0.44 24.75
N THR A 133 -12.92 1.38 24.68
CA THR A 133 -13.15 2.81 24.93
C THR A 133 -13.87 3.46 23.75
N PRO A 134 -14.98 4.19 23.98
CA PRO A 134 -15.67 4.96 22.95
C PRO A 134 -14.76 5.99 22.27
N GLU A 135 -14.98 6.22 20.98
CA GLU A 135 -14.31 7.29 20.25
C GLU A 135 -14.96 8.66 20.50
N GLU A 136 -14.19 9.73 20.33
CA GLU A 136 -14.73 11.09 20.40
C GLU A 136 -15.78 11.30 19.30
N GLY A 137 -17.00 11.70 19.69
CA GLY A 137 -18.13 11.83 18.78
C GLY A 137 -18.99 10.57 18.63
N GLU A 138 -18.61 9.46 19.27
CA GLU A 138 -19.48 8.29 19.46
C GLU A 138 -20.70 8.70 20.31
N GLY A 139 -21.91 8.46 19.79
CA GLY A 139 -23.17 8.89 20.42
C GLY A 139 -23.74 10.24 19.93
N GLY A 140 -23.06 10.92 19.00
CA GLY A 140 -23.63 12.09 18.31
C GLY A 140 -24.87 11.75 17.48
N GLU A 141 -25.82 12.67 17.40
CA GLU A 141 -27.04 12.47 16.62
C GLU A 141 -26.71 12.18 15.14
N GLY A 142 -27.23 11.07 14.61
CA GLY A 142 -26.97 10.64 13.23
C GLY A 142 -25.59 10.03 12.97
N VAL A 143 -24.83 9.67 14.02
CA VAL A 143 -23.58 8.91 13.90
C VAL A 143 -23.86 7.41 14.08
N GLU A 144 -23.38 6.61 13.13
CA GLU A 144 -23.39 5.15 13.19
C GLU A 144 -21.94 4.66 13.37
N VAL A 145 -21.73 3.70 14.25
CA VAL A 145 -20.42 3.09 14.50
C VAL A 145 -20.36 1.77 13.76
N VAL A 146 -19.33 1.58 12.95
CA VAL A 146 -19.04 0.30 12.28
C VAL A 146 -17.70 -0.19 12.79
N ASP A 147 -17.64 -1.43 13.28
CA ASP A 147 -16.38 -2.06 13.63
C ASP A 147 -15.60 -2.36 12.35
N LYS A 148 -14.48 -1.67 12.17
CA LYS A 148 -13.64 -1.74 10.98
C LYS A 148 -12.25 -1.17 11.24
N PHE A 149 -11.21 -1.93 10.95
CA PHE A 149 -9.82 -1.47 10.99
C PHE A 149 -9.37 -0.90 9.64
N HIS A 150 -9.69 -1.62 8.57
CA HIS A 150 -9.14 -1.43 7.22
C HIS A 150 -7.61 -1.42 7.25
N CYS A 151 -7.02 -2.61 7.40
CA CYS A 151 -5.57 -2.81 7.39
C CYS A 151 -5.01 -2.74 5.98
N ASN A 152 -3.96 -1.94 5.80
CA ASN A 152 -3.32 -1.73 4.50
C ASN A 152 -1.96 -2.41 4.36
N LEU A 153 -1.27 -2.69 5.47
CA LEU A 153 0.07 -3.27 5.47
C LEU A 153 0.35 -3.98 6.80
N ILE A 154 1.06 -5.10 6.73
CA ILE A 154 1.75 -5.75 7.85
C ILE A 154 3.25 -5.57 7.65
N PHE A 155 4.01 -5.21 8.68
CA PHE A 155 5.46 -5.03 8.58
C PHE A 155 6.16 -5.34 9.89
N GLN A 156 7.47 -5.59 9.82
CA GLN A 156 8.31 -5.73 11.01
C GLN A 156 8.93 -4.39 11.43
N GLY A 157 8.79 -4.02 12.69
CA GLY A 157 9.39 -2.82 13.29
C GLY A 157 10.91 -2.94 13.50
N TYR A 158 11.56 -1.84 13.90
CA TYR A 158 12.99 -1.86 14.30
C TYR A 158 13.25 -2.66 15.58
N ASP A 159 12.23 -2.85 16.41
CA ASP A 159 12.23 -3.66 17.61
C ASP A 159 12.01 -5.17 17.34
N GLY A 160 11.86 -5.56 16.06
CA GLY A 160 11.64 -6.94 15.63
C GLY A 160 10.19 -7.42 15.76
N HIS A 161 9.31 -6.62 16.35
CA HIS A 161 7.88 -6.94 16.48
C HIS A 161 7.13 -6.77 15.16
N LEU A 162 6.01 -7.45 15.03
CA LEU A 162 5.10 -7.28 13.91
C LEU A 162 4.09 -6.15 14.20
N TYR A 163 3.83 -5.36 13.17
CA TYR A 163 2.92 -4.22 13.20
C TYR A 163 1.93 -4.29 12.04
N ILE A 164 0.75 -3.73 12.25
CA ILE A 164 -0.21 -3.43 11.20
C ILE A 164 -0.40 -1.92 11.05
N LEU A 165 -0.54 -1.45 9.81
CA LEU A 165 -0.98 -0.10 9.46
C LEU A 165 -2.48 -0.13 9.15
N VAL A 166 -3.26 0.70 9.85
CA VAL A 166 -4.73 0.66 9.79
C VAL A 166 -5.32 2.07 9.66
N HIS A 167 -6.49 2.18 9.04
CA HIS A 167 -7.23 3.46 8.98
C HIS A 167 -7.85 3.81 10.33
N HIS A 168 -8.17 2.82 11.16
CA HIS A 168 -8.83 3.00 12.44
C HIS A 168 -8.10 2.17 13.52
N THR A 169 -7.31 2.82 14.37
CA THR A 169 -6.51 2.11 15.40
C THR A 169 -7.36 1.60 16.56
N SER A 170 -8.56 2.16 16.75
CA SER A 170 -9.56 1.68 17.70
C SER A 170 -10.34 0.46 17.19
N GLY A 171 -10.27 0.16 15.90
CA GLY A 171 -11.18 -0.78 15.26
C GLY A 171 -12.59 -0.24 15.03
N ARG A 172 -12.83 1.07 15.20
CA ARG A 172 -14.14 1.71 15.02
C ARG A 172 -14.09 2.78 13.93
N GLN A 173 -15.10 2.77 13.06
CA GLN A 173 -15.33 3.76 12.02
C GLN A 173 -16.65 4.49 12.29
N LEU A 174 -16.56 5.81 12.51
CA LEU A 174 -17.73 6.67 12.68
C LEU A 174 -18.30 7.11 11.32
N ILE A 175 -19.54 6.73 11.01
CA ILE A 175 -20.26 7.06 9.79
C ILE A 175 -21.37 8.06 10.11
N LYS A 176 -21.24 9.31 9.64
CA LYS A 176 -22.32 10.31 9.76
C LYS A 176 -23.37 10.08 8.67
N ARG A 177 -24.62 9.80 9.04
CA ARG A 177 -25.74 9.49 8.13
C ARG A 177 -26.02 10.61 7.12
N ILE A 178 -25.89 11.87 7.52
CA ILE A 178 -26.14 13.04 6.64
C ILE A 178 -25.00 13.23 5.61
N ALA A 179 -23.80 12.70 5.89
CA ALA A 179 -22.60 12.87 5.06
C ALA A 179 -22.15 11.61 4.30
N GLN A 180 -22.96 10.55 4.30
CA GLN A 180 -22.65 9.27 3.61
C GLN A 180 -22.23 9.46 2.14
N LYS A 181 -22.66 10.54 1.48
CA LYS A 181 -22.31 10.86 0.10
C LYS A 181 -21.00 11.64 -0.12
N PHE A 182 -20.43 12.28 0.90
CA PHE A 182 -19.36 13.26 0.66
C PHE A 182 -18.07 13.02 1.44
N ILE A 183 -18.13 12.60 2.72
CA ILE A 183 -16.93 12.48 3.54
C ILE A 183 -17.12 11.33 4.54
N LYS A 184 -16.55 10.15 4.25
CA LYS A 184 -16.28 9.16 5.31
C LYS A 184 -15.35 9.85 6.31
N SER A 185 -15.65 9.82 7.60
CA SER A 185 -14.64 10.24 8.59
C SER A 185 -13.49 9.24 8.48
N GLN A 186 -12.33 9.73 8.07
CA GLN A 186 -11.16 8.90 7.78
C GLN A 186 -10.26 8.89 9.01
N GLY A 187 -10.81 8.32 10.10
CA GLY A 187 -10.13 7.65 11.22
C GLY A 187 -9.07 8.37 12.07
N ASN A 188 -8.72 7.71 13.18
CA ASN A 188 -7.54 7.94 14.01
C ASN A 188 -6.38 7.03 13.55
N GLY A 189 -6.14 7.01 12.23
CA GLY A 189 -5.25 6.06 11.59
C GLY A 189 -3.85 6.04 12.21
N GLY A 190 -3.19 4.90 12.15
CA GLY A 190 -1.96 4.67 12.88
C GLY A 190 -1.51 3.24 12.79
N VAL A 191 -0.72 2.81 13.77
CA VAL A 191 -0.13 1.48 13.79
C VAL A 191 -0.47 0.73 15.07
N VAL A 192 -0.61 -0.59 14.96
CA VAL A 192 -0.83 -1.48 16.09
C VAL A 192 0.25 -2.55 16.09
N ASN A 193 0.96 -2.68 17.21
CA ASN A 193 1.88 -3.79 17.43
C ASN A 193 1.07 -5.04 17.75
N ILE A 194 1.13 -6.07 16.91
CA ILE A 194 0.27 -7.26 17.06
C ILE A 194 0.69 -8.14 18.22
N ASP A 195 1.98 -8.16 18.56
CA ASP A 195 2.53 -9.02 19.61
C ASP A 195 2.15 -8.50 21.00
N THR A 196 2.22 -7.18 21.19
CA THR A 196 1.97 -6.51 22.48
C THR A 196 0.58 -5.89 22.57
N LYS A 197 -0.18 -5.88 21.47
CA LYS A 197 -1.46 -5.16 21.29
C LYS A 197 -1.37 -3.64 21.53
N LYS A 198 -0.15 -3.08 21.60
CA LYS A 198 0.03 -1.64 21.82
C LYS A 198 -0.35 -0.86 20.58
N ARG A 199 -1.18 0.17 20.76
CA ARG A 199 -1.70 1.03 19.68
C ARG A 199 -0.98 2.37 19.68
N TYR A 200 -0.74 2.89 18.48
CA TYR A 200 -0.16 4.21 18.24
C TYR A 200 -1.14 4.97 17.33
N PRO A 201 -2.09 5.74 17.89
CA PRO A 201 -2.99 6.58 17.11
C PRO A 201 -2.21 7.81 16.60
N LEU A 202 -1.85 7.82 15.32
CA LEU A 202 -0.99 8.84 14.72
C LEU A 202 -1.78 9.90 13.93
N ASN A 203 -3.12 9.83 14.01
CA ASN A 203 -4.07 10.70 13.31
C ASN A 203 -3.84 10.74 11.79
N PHE A 204 -3.46 9.59 11.22
CA PHE A 204 -3.40 9.45 9.77
C PHE A 204 -4.80 9.41 9.16
N LYS A 205 -4.88 9.94 7.95
CA LYS A 205 -6.06 9.90 7.11
C LYS A 205 -5.78 9.02 5.90
N ALA A 206 -6.45 7.87 5.83
CA ALA A 206 -6.23 6.87 4.78
C ALA A 206 -4.75 6.46 4.58
N PRO A 207 -4.02 5.99 5.62
CA PRO A 207 -2.62 5.61 5.45
C PRO A 207 -2.45 4.37 4.55
N HIS A 208 -1.38 4.26 3.75
CA HIS A 208 -1.23 3.16 2.79
C HIS A 208 0.03 2.29 2.94
N SER A 209 1.19 2.84 3.28
CA SER A 209 2.39 2.01 3.50
C SER A 209 3.35 2.63 4.49
N VAL A 210 4.22 1.78 5.03
CA VAL A 210 5.32 2.12 5.94
C VAL A 210 6.61 1.57 5.36
N ARG A 211 7.69 2.35 5.40
CA ARG A 211 9.05 1.89 5.12
C ARG A 211 10.00 2.27 6.25
N ARG A 212 10.94 1.37 6.53
CA ARG A 212 12.04 1.58 7.49
C ARG A 212 13.24 2.15 6.74
N ILE A 213 13.58 3.41 6.99
CA ILE A 213 14.67 4.12 6.30
C ILE A 213 15.55 4.79 7.35
N ASN A 214 16.84 4.45 7.40
CA ASN A 214 17.84 5.13 8.23
C ASN A 214 17.44 5.35 9.71
N GLY A 215 16.78 4.35 10.33
CA GLY A 215 16.33 4.43 11.72
C GLY A 215 14.98 5.15 11.91
N GLU A 216 14.28 5.46 10.82
CA GLU A 216 12.99 6.16 10.81
C GLU A 216 11.90 5.32 10.15
N TYR A 217 10.64 5.65 10.46
CA TYR A 217 9.47 5.13 9.75
C TYR A 217 8.92 6.22 8.83
N TRP A 218 8.84 5.90 7.55
CA TRP A 218 8.28 6.77 6.51
C TRP A 218 6.89 6.23 6.14
N VAL A 219 5.85 7.03 6.36
CA VAL A 219 4.45 6.61 6.28
C VAL A 219 3.67 7.57 5.39
N PHE A 220 2.96 7.05 4.38
CA PHE A 220 2.04 7.89 3.62
C PHE A 220 0.77 8.16 4.42
N ASP A 221 0.52 9.44 4.67
CA ASP A 221 -0.74 9.97 5.18
C ASP A 221 -1.53 10.55 3.99
N SER A 222 -2.10 9.64 3.20
CA SER A 222 -2.59 9.93 1.86
C SER A 222 -3.72 10.95 1.82
N GLY A 223 -4.56 11.00 2.85
CA GLY A 223 -5.68 11.93 2.96
C GLY A 223 -5.28 13.35 3.33
N HIS A 224 -4.04 13.54 3.81
CA HIS A 224 -3.41 14.84 4.02
C HIS A 224 -2.41 15.21 2.91
N PHE A 225 -2.18 14.33 1.93
CA PHE A 225 -1.16 14.49 0.89
C PHE A 225 0.25 14.66 1.46
N GLU A 226 0.55 13.90 2.51
CA GLU A 226 1.84 13.94 3.17
C GLU A 226 2.49 12.56 3.22
N LEU A 227 3.82 12.57 3.13
CA LEU A 227 4.70 11.50 3.58
C LEU A 227 5.29 11.93 4.92
N LYS A 228 4.86 11.28 5.99
CA LYS A 228 5.25 11.60 7.37
C LYS A 228 6.40 10.70 7.81
N VAL A 229 7.40 11.31 8.45
CA VAL A 229 8.60 10.64 8.95
C VAL A 229 8.58 10.65 10.47
N PHE A 230 8.72 9.47 11.06
CA PHE A 230 8.72 9.26 12.51
C PHE A 230 10.04 8.65 12.96
N ASP A 231 10.45 8.93 14.20
CA ASP A 231 11.49 8.12 14.85
C ASP A 231 10.97 6.74 15.27
N GLN A 232 11.84 5.92 15.87
CA GLN A 232 11.51 4.58 16.33
C GLN A 232 10.47 4.55 17.46
N GLN A 233 10.24 5.68 18.13
CA GLN A 233 9.24 5.84 19.19
C GLN A 233 7.92 6.41 18.65
N TRP A 234 7.76 6.47 17.32
CA TRP A 234 6.59 7.03 16.64
C TRP A 234 6.37 8.52 16.91
N LYS A 235 7.43 9.28 17.22
CA LYS A 235 7.37 10.74 17.30
C LYS A 235 7.62 11.34 15.91
N LEU A 236 6.73 12.23 15.49
CA LEU A 236 6.84 12.90 14.19
C LEU A 236 8.11 13.76 14.13
N LYS A 237 8.91 13.55 13.09
CA LYS A 237 10.12 14.34 12.77
C LYS A 237 9.89 15.30 11.62
N LYS A 238 9.20 14.85 10.56
CA LYS A 238 9.04 15.61 9.31
C LYS A 238 7.75 15.23 8.60
N SER A 239 7.18 16.19 7.88
CA SER A 239 6.17 15.96 6.83
C SER A 239 6.74 16.45 5.49
N ILE A 240 6.53 15.67 4.44
CA ILE A 240 6.89 15.98 3.05
C ILE A 240 5.60 16.00 2.25
N ASN A 241 5.31 17.11 1.55
CA ASN A 241 4.08 17.24 0.77
C ASN A 241 4.19 16.42 -0.53
N THR A 242 3.36 15.40 -0.67
CA THR A 242 3.33 14.51 -1.85
C THR A 242 2.51 15.06 -3.00
N LYS A 243 1.83 16.21 -2.80
CA LYS A 243 0.91 16.89 -3.73
C LYS A 243 -0.34 16.09 -4.14
N GLY A 244 -0.40 14.81 -3.83
CA GLY A 244 -1.54 13.93 -4.06
C GLY A 244 -1.54 12.74 -3.12
N PHE A 245 -2.36 11.74 -3.44
CA PHE A 245 -2.55 10.57 -2.58
C PHE A 245 -1.34 9.63 -2.65
N GLY A 246 -0.43 9.73 -1.68
CA GLY A 246 0.66 8.76 -1.53
C GLY A 246 0.16 7.35 -1.26
N ARG A 247 0.83 6.31 -1.77
CA ARG A 247 0.33 4.93 -1.75
C ARG A 247 1.38 3.95 -1.25
N GLY A 248 2.38 3.71 -2.08
CA GLY A 248 3.49 2.81 -1.80
C GLY A 248 4.81 3.41 -2.25
N GLY A 249 5.91 2.89 -1.78
CA GLY A 249 7.23 3.42 -2.09
C GLY A 249 8.33 2.50 -1.64
N GLU A 250 9.51 2.68 -2.22
CA GLU A 250 10.68 1.87 -1.86
C GLU A 250 11.94 2.73 -1.74
N TYR A 251 12.77 2.37 -0.78
CA TYR A 251 14.06 3.02 -0.54
C TYR A 251 15.18 2.24 -1.23
N GLN A 252 16.06 2.96 -1.93
CA GLN A 252 17.27 2.42 -2.51
C GLN A 252 18.49 2.90 -1.71
N PRO A 253 19.08 2.06 -0.84
CA PRO A 253 20.20 2.46 0.02
C PRO A 253 21.42 2.96 -0.74
N GLU A 254 21.73 2.36 -1.90
CA GLU A 254 22.95 2.68 -2.68
C GLU A 254 22.95 4.11 -3.21
N THR A 255 21.76 4.65 -3.51
CA THR A 255 21.58 6.00 -4.05
C THR A 255 21.07 6.98 -2.98
N GLY A 256 20.59 6.47 -1.85
CA GLY A 256 19.95 7.28 -0.82
C GLY A 256 18.62 7.90 -1.27
N LEU A 257 17.97 7.32 -2.29
CA LEU A 257 16.73 7.81 -2.87
C LEU A 257 15.55 6.95 -2.42
N TYR A 258 14.43 7.60 -2.15
CA TYR A 258 13.14 7.00 -1.90
C TYR A 258 12.19 7.30 -3.07
N TYR A 259 11.59 6.27 -3.65
CA TYR A 259 10.69 6.38 -4.78
C TYR A 259 9.26 6.31 -4.28
N ALA A 260 8.59 7.46 -4.20
CA ALA A 260 7.28 7.62 -3.61
C ALA A 260 6.18 7.57 -4.69
N GLY A 261 5.34 6.54 -4.67
CA GLY A 261 4.18 6.41 -5.55
C GLY A 261 3.03 7.31 -5.12
N VAL A 262 2.57 8.19 -6.01
CA VAL A 262 1.48 9.13 -5.78
C VAL A 262 0.38 8.93 -6.83
N SER A 263 -0.83 8.64 -6.35
CA SER A 263 -2.00 8.54 -7.21
C SER A 263 -2.59 9.90 -7.56
N ALA A 264 -3.21 9.96 -8.74
CA ALA A 264 -3.90 11.13 -9.22
C ALA A 264 -4.99 11.63 -8.25
N THR A 265 -5.23 12.94 -8.23
CA THR A 265 -6.33 13.52 -7.46
C THR A 265 -7.66 13.11 -8.09
N ARG A 266 -8.49 12.38 -7.34
CA ARG A 266 -9.80 11.94 -7.84
C ARG A 266 -10.72 13.14 -8.07
N LYS A 267 -11.46 13.14 -9.19
CA LYS A 267 -12.42 14.20 -9.59
C LYS A 267 -13.34 14.64 -8.46
N ARG A 268 -13.91 13.70 -7.71
CA ARG A 268 -14.84 13.98 -6.60
C ARG A 268 -14.23 14.79 -5.45
N TYR A 269 -12.90 14.89 -5.37
CA TYR A 269 -12.20 15.64 -4.34
C TYR A 269 -11.69 17.00 -4.80
N LEU A 270 -11.68 17.30 -6.10
CA LEU A 270 -11.18 18.58 -6.63
C LEU A 270 -11.94 19.78 -6.05
N GLY A 271 -13.24 19.65 -5.78
CA GLY A 271 -14.05 20.72 -5.16
C GLY A 271 -13.95 20.83 -3.64
N LEU A 272 -13.28 19.89 -2.97
CA LEU A 272 -13.14 19.88 -1.50
C LEU A 272 -11.83 20.51 -1.02
N PHE A 273 -10.88 20.75 -1.92
CA PHE A 273 -9.58 21.33 -1.60
C PHE A 273 -9.46 22.72 -2.23
N PRO A 274 -9.53 23.81 -1.45
CA PRO A 274 -9.39 25.15 -1.99
C PRO A 274 -8.00 25.31 -2.65
N GLY A 275 -7.98 25.56 -3.97
CA GLY A 275 -6.77 25.82 -4.74
C GLY A 275 -5.97 24.59 -5.20
N GLY A 276 -6.54 23.38 -5.10
CA GLY A 276 -5.84 22.15 -5.49
C GLY A 276 -5.83 21.93 -7.00
N ASP A 277 -4.66 22.05 -7.63
CA ASP A 277 -4.45 21.52 -8.98
C ASP A 277 -4.61 19.99 -8.98
N SER A 278 -5.23 19.45 -10.03
CA SER A 278 -5.26 18.00 -10.22
C SER A 278 -3.83 17.51 -10.40
N VAL A 279 -3.37 16.62 -9.52
CA VAL A 279 -2.11 15.92 -9.77
C VAL A 279 -2.38 14.62 -10.52
N PRO A 280 -1.50 14.24 -11.44
CA PRO A 280 -1.59 12.98 -12.15
C PRO A 280 -0.91 11.83 -11.38
N ASN A 281 -0.99 10.60 -11.90
CA ASN A 281 -0.25 9.47 -11.36
C ASN A 281 1.25 9.67 -11.61
N MET A 282 2.06 9.56 -10.55
CA MET A 282 3.49 9.88 -10.61
C MET A 282 4.32 9.14 -9.56
N VAL A 283 5.61 8.97 -9.83
CA VAL A 283 6.62 8.64 -8.84
C VAL A 283 7.40 9.90 -8.48
N GLN A 284 7.40 10.29 -7.21
CA GLN A 284 8.24 11.34 -6.68
C GLN A 284 9.55 10.74 -6.16
N VAL A 285 10.68 11.28 -6.62
CA VAL A 285 12.01 10.86 -6.16
C VAL A 285 12.42 11.76 -5.01
N VAL A 286 12.54 11.19 -3.81
CA VAL A 286 12.86 11.90 -2.57
C VAL A 286 14.26 11.53 -2.11
N LYS A 287 15.11 12.53 -1.88
CA LYS A 287 16.41 12.32 -1.26
C LYS A 287 16.25 12.14 0.24
N ALA A 288 16.61 10.97 0.76
CA ALA A 288 16.36 10.63 2.16
C ALA A 288 17.18 11.48 3.14
N ALA A 289 18.37 11.94 2.73
CA ALA A 289 19.29 12.68 3.60
C ALA A 289 18.75 14.05 4.06
N ASP A 290 17.96 14.73 3.22
CA ASP A 290 17.43 16.07 3.50
C ASP A 290 15.94 16.22 3.19
N TYR A 291 15.24 15.11 2.92
CA TYR A 291 13.79 15.03 2.73
C TYR A 291 13.27 15.84 1.54
N LYS A 292 14.11 16.10 0.53
CA LYS A 292 13.74 16.90 -0.64
C LYS A 292 13.24 16.03 -1.78
N ILE A 293 12.17 16.49 -2.43
CA ILE A 293 11.72 15.96 -3.71
C ILE A 293 12.66 16.53 -4.79
N GLU A 294 13.42 15.66 -5.43
CA GLU A 294 14.38 16.01 -6.50
C GLU A 294 13.71 15.97 -7.88
N GLU A 295 12.77 15.03 -8.07
CA GLU A 295 12.19 14.76 -9.38
C GLU A 295 10.77 14.21 -9.24
N THR A 296 10.00 14.30 -10.33
CA THR A 296 8.70 13.66 -10.50
C THR A 296 8.64 13.00 -11.86
N ILE A 297 8.27 11.73 -11.89
CA ILE A 297 8.16 10.91 -13.10
C ILE A 297 6.69 10.54 -13.29
N MET A 298 6.16 10.92 -14.45
CA MET A 298 4.77 10.69 -14.83
C MET A 298 4.51 9.23 -15.16
N ILE A 299 3.47 8.61 -14.57
CA ILE A 299 3.12 7.22 -14.83
C ILE A 299 1.82 7.16 -15.65
N PRO A 300 1.88 6.71 -16.91
CA PRO A 300 0.71 6.64 -17.78
C PRO A 300 -0.06 5.32 -17.62
N ASN A 301 -1.28 5.28 -18.15
CA ASN A 301 -2.08 4.06 -18.33
C ASN A 301 -2.38 3.27 -17.04
N ILE A 302 -2.47 3.97 -15.93
CA ILE A 302 -3.02 3.50 -14.65
C ILE A 302 -3.92 4.59 -14.08
N GLU A 303 -4.88 4.22 -13.26
CA GLU A 303 -5.73 5.20 -12.56
C GLU A 303 -5.29 5.45 -11.13
N GLN A 304 -4.68 4.43 -10.52
CA GLN A 304 -4.15 4.46 -9.18
C GLN A 304 -2.80 3.76 -9.16
N ILE A 305 -1.80 4.39 -8.53
CA ILE A 305 -0.58 3.69 -8.10
C ILE A 305 -0.92 2.93 -6.82
N ASN A 306 -0.64 1.64 -6.79
CA ASN A 306 -0.79 0.83 -5.58
C ASN A 306 0.53 0.75 -4.82
N ASN A 307 1.65 0.49 -5.51
CA ASN A 307 2.96 0.45 -4.88
C ASN A 307 4.13 0.69 -5.85
N VAL A 308 5.31 0.92 -5.31
CA VAL A 308 6.57 1.12 -6.05
C VAL A 308 7.67 0.29 -5.40
N TYR A 309 8.51 -0.34 -6.21
CA TYR A 309 9.60 -1.21 -5.75
C TYR A 309 10.91 -0.89 -6.48
N CYS A 310 12.03 -1.05 -5.79
CA CYS A 310 13.35 -1.12 -6.42
C CYS A 310 13.65 -2.58 -6.74
N ILE A 311 13.92 -2.90 -8.01
CA ILE A 311 14.25 -4.26 -8.43
C ILE A 311 15.55 -4.32 -9.23
N ASP A 312 16.23 -5.45 -9.13
CA ASP A 312 17.45 -5.73 -9.88
C ASP A 312 17.19 -5.74 -11.39
N ASN A 313 18.20 -5.33 -12.16
CA ASN A 313 18.09 -5.28 -13.62
C ASN A 313 17.83 -6.68 -14.22
N ASP A 314 18.42 -7.74 -13.66
CA ASP A 314 18.19 -9.11 -14.14
C ASP A 314 16.74 -9.55 -13.94
N VAL A 315 16.15 -9.21 -12.78
CA VAL A 315 14.74 -9.49 -12.46
C VAL A 315 13.84 -8.70 -13.41
N ALA A 316 14.12 -7.40 -13.58
CA ALA A 316 13.38 -6.53 -14.49
C ALA A 316 13.40 -7.03 -15.94
N ASN A 317 14.57 -7.44 -16.43
CA ASN A 317 14.75 -7.99 -17.77
C ASN A 317 13.99 -9.31 -17.94
N LYS A 318 13.97 -10.17 -16.92
CA LYS A 318 13.18 -11.41 -16.94
C LYS A 318 11.68 -11.14 -16.98
N LEU A 319 11.19 -10.19 -16.20
CA LEU A 319 9.78 -9.78 -16.23
C LEU A 319 9.38 -9.29 -17.64
N LEU A 320 10.21 -8.46 -18.28
CA LEU A 320 9.95 -7.97 -19.65
C LEU A 320 9.94 -9.07 -20.73
N GLN A 321 10.52 -10.24 -20.44
CA GLN A 321 10.55 -11.39 -21.35
C GLN A 321 9.37 -12.34 -21.16
N MET A 322 8.54 -12.15 -20.12
CA MET A 322 7.37 -12.98 -19.89
C MET A 322 6.31 -12.71 -20.97
N VAL A 323 5.72 -13.78 -21.47
CA VAL A 323 4.64 -13.79 -22.48
C VAL A 323 3.43 -14.54 -21.98
#